data_AF-A0A1A5YJP8-F1
#
_entry.id   AF-A0A1A5YJP8-F1
#
_cell.length_a   1.000
_cell.length_b   1.000
_cell.length_c   1.000
_cell.angle_alpha   90.00
_cell.angle_beta   90.00
_cell.angle_gamma   90.00
#
_symmetry.space_group_name_H-M   'P 1'
#
loop_
_entity.id
_entity.type
_entity.pdbx_description
1 polymer ?
#
loop_
_entity_poly.entity_id
_entity_poly.type
_entity_poly.pdbx_seq_one_letter_code
_entity_poly.pdbx_strand_id
1 'polypeptide(L)'
;MENELGIVEVEDVSQLHIKKYIQERQRLGLEVNQTLNNNLATLKVFFQYLVGEEFVDEQSNPMCPIKNLKEEKAVIVIFNNEDVELDTKLVRLPI
;
A
#
# COMPACT_ATOMS: atom_id res chain seq x y z
N MET A 1 -28.14 0.79 -4.98
CA MET A 1 -26.90 0.86 -4.18
C MET A 1 -26.33 2.22 -4.47
N GLU A 2 -26.66 3.19 -3.62
CA GLU A 2 -26.13 4.54 -3.79
C GLU A 2 -24.64 4.52 -3.47
N ASN A 3 -23.91 5.36 -4.19
CA ASN A 3 -22.48 5.57 -4.07
C ASN A 3 -22.17 6.00 -2.62
N GLU A 4 -21.76 5.06 -1.74
CA GLU A 4 -21.53 5.31 -0.30
C GLU A 4 -20.51 6.43 -0.03
N LEU A 5 -19.69 6.74 -1.03
CA LEU A 5 -18.71 7.82 -0.98
C LEU A 5 -19.11 9.05 -1.81
N GLY A 6 -20.18 8.98 -2.59
CA GLY A 6 -20.68 10.08 -3.41
C GLY A 6 -19.72 10.53 -4.52
N ILE A 7 -18.75 9.70 -4.92
CA ILE A 7 -17.72 10.01 -5.90
C ILE A 7 -18.24 9.69 -7.30
N VAL A 8 -18.62 10.69 -8.09
CA VAL A 8 -19.11 10.48 -9.45
C VAL A 8 -17.96 10.63 -10.44
N GLU A 9 -17.11 11.64 -10.22
CA GLU A 9 -15.97 11.96 -11.07
C GLU A 9 -14.66 11.89 -10.25
N VAL A 10 -13.52 12.00 -10.93
CA VAL A 10 -12.21 11.83 -10.26
C VAL A 10 -11.85 13.06 -9.41
N GLU A 11 -12.39 14.20 -9.79
CA GLU A 11 -12.31 15.50 -9.14
C GLU A 11 -13.05 15.49 -7.79
N ASP A 12 -14.06 14.62 -7.63
CA ASP A 12 -14.78 14.42 -6.37
C ASP A 12 -13.92 13.68 -5.32
N VAL A 13 -12.78 13.09 -5.72
CA VAL A 13 -11.93 12.35 -4.82
C VAL A 13 -11.20 13.30 -3.88
N SER A 14 -11.68 13.40 -2.64
CA SER A 14 -11.05 14.15 -1.58
C SER A 14 -10.09 13.30 -0.73
N GLN A 15 -9.28 13.98 0.08
CA GLN A 15 -8.42 13.35 1.09
C GLN A 15 -9.20 12.48 2.08
N LEU A 16 -10.47 12.81 2.34
CA LEU A 16 -11.33 12.01 3.22
C LEU A 16 -11.53 10.61 2.63
N HIS A 17 -11.68 10.49 1.32
CA HIS A 17 -11.86 9.21 0.63
C HIS A 17 -10.61 8.35 0.73
N ILE A 18 -9.42 8.95 0.54
CA ILE A 18 -8.14 8.24 0.68
C ILE A 18 -7.95 7.74 2.12
N LYS A 19 -8.30 8.56 3.12
CA LYS A 19 -8.23 8.17 4.54
C LYS A 19 -9.21 7.05 4.87
N LYS A 20 -10.46 7.12 4.39
CA LYS A 20 -11.46 6.04 4.55
C LYS A 20 -10.97 4.74 3.91
N TYR A 21 -10.37 4.81 2.72
CA TYR A 21 -9.75 3.67 2.07
C TYR A 21 -8.67 3.05 2.96
N ILE A 22 -7.70 3.83 3.44
CA ILE A 22 -6.63 3.35 4.33
C ILE A 22 -7.23 2.67 5.57
N GLN A 23 -8.19 3.31 6.22
CA GLN A 23 -8.86 2.79 7.42
C GLN A 23 -9.54 1.46 7.16
N GLU A 24 -10.24 1.33 6.03
CA GLU A 24 -10.94 0.09 5.69
C GLU A 24 -9.96 -1.05 5.38
N ARG A 25 -8.86 -0.78 4.66
CA ARG A 25 -7.81 -1.80 4.41
C ARG A 25 -7.17 -2.27 5.71
N GLN A 26 -6.89 -1.36 6.63
CA GLN A 26 -6.37 -1.69 7.96
C GLN A 26 -7.38 -2.46 8.80
N ARG A 27 -8.68 -2.09 8.73
CA ARG A 27 -9.76 -2.79 9.44
C ARG A 27 -9.93 -4.23 8.98
N LEU A 28 -9.78 -4.48 7.69
CA LEU A 28 -9.83 -5.84 7.13
C LEU A 28 -8.62 -6.69 7.53
N GLY A 29 -7.48 -6.08 7.87
CA GLY A 29 -6.29 -6.76 8.36
C GLY A 29 -5.60 -7.68 7.33
N LEU A 30 -5.96 -7.55 6.05
CA LEU A 30 -5.47 -8.40 4.96
C LEU A 30 -4.10 -7.96 4.42
N GLU A 31 -3.71 -6.71 4.67
CA GLU A 31 -2.51 -6.09 4.12
C GLU A 31 -1.63 -5.56 5.25
N VAL A 32 -0.33 -5.82 5.15
CA VAL A 32 0.67 -5.13 6.00
C VAL A 32 0.85 -3.69 5.50
N ASN A 33 1.27 -2.79 6.40
CA ASN A 33 1.44 -1.37 6.07
C ASN A 33 2.39 -1.14 4.88
N GLN A 34 3.38 -2.01 4.65
CA GLN A 34 4.26 -1.95 3.48
C GLN A 34 3.48 -2.12 2.16
N THR A 35 2.58 -3.12 2.09
CA THR A 35 1.73 -3.33 0.92
C THR A 35 0.82 -2.13 0.67
N LEU A 36 0.23 -1.58 1.74
CA LEU A 36 -0.63 -0.42 1.63
C LEU A 36 0.15 0.83 1.19
N ASN A 37 1.40 1.01 1.64
CA ASN A 37 2.28 2.07 1.18
C ASN A 37 2.61 1.95 -0.32
N ASN A 38 2.82 0.75 -0.83
CA ASN A 38 2.99 0.54 -2.28
C ASN A 38 1.75 0.95 -3.07
N ASN A 39 0.55 0.61 -2.58
CA ASN A 39 -0.70 1.06 -3.19
C ASN A 39 -0.84 2.59 -3.17
N LEU A 40 -0.48 3.23 -2.05
CA LEU A 40 -0.49 4.70 -1.93
C LEU A 40 0.53 5.35 -2.87
N ALA A 41 1.69 4.74 -3.10
CA ALA A 41 2.67 5.23 -4.07
C ALA A 41 2.10 5.22 -5.50
N THR A 42 1.41 4.14 -5.89
CA THR A 42 0.72 4.04 -7.18
C THR A 42 -0.35 5.11 -7.32
N LEU A 43 -1.20 5.30 -6.30
CA LEU A 43 -2.22 6.35 -6.30
C LEU A 43 -1.60 7.75 -6.41
N LYS A 44 -0.45 7.97 -5.77
CA LYS A 44 0.25 9.26 -5.83
C LYS A 44 0.69 9.58 -7.26
N VAL A 45 1.27 8.61 -7.96
CA VAL A 45 1.65 8.76 -9.38
C VAL A 45 0.42 8.99 -10.26
N PHE A 46 -0.67 8.27 -10.00
CA PHE A 46 -1.92 8.44 -10.75
C PHE A 46 -2.49 9.86 -10.62
N PHE A 47 -2.61 10.39 -9.39
CA PHE A 47 -3.12 11.77 -9.20
C PHE A 47 -2.13 12.83 -9.68
N GLN A 48 -0.82 12.56 -9.69
CA GLN A 48 0.16 13.44 -10.33
C GLN A 48 -0.02 13.49 -11.85
N TYR A 49 -0.30 12.35 -12.48
CA TYR A 49 -0.64 12.29 -13.90
C TYR A 49 -1.89 13.12 -14.20
N LEU A 50 -2.96 12.99 -13.40
CA LEU A 50 -4.18 13.77 -13.58
C LEU A 50 -3.97 15.28 -13.41
N VAL A 51 -3.04 15.68 -12.54
CA VAL A 51 -2.64 17.08 -12.42
C VAL A 51 -1.91 17.56 -13.68
N GLY A 52 -1.02 16.73 -14.25
CA GLY A 52 -0.32 17.05 -15.50
C GLY A 52 -1.23 17.16 -16.71
N GLU A 53 -2.32 16.41 -16.71
CA GLU A 53 -3.36 16.44 -17.76
C GLU A 53 -4.48 17.47 -17.46
N GLU A 54 -4.32 18.30 -16.43
CA GLU A 54 -5.27 19.37 -16.05
C GLU A 54 -6.68 18.89 -15.65
N PHE A 55 -6.86 17.60 -15.33
CA PHE A 55 -8.11 17.09 -14.74
C PHE A 55 -8.27 17.50 -13.28
N VAL A 56 -7.16 17.64 -12.55
CA VAL A 56 -7.15 17.98 -11.12
C VAL A 56 -6.17 19.10 -10.86
N ASP A 57 -6.57 20.13 -10.12
CA ASP A 57 -5.63 21.18 -9.69
C ASP A 57 -4.57 20.61 -8.74
N GLU A 58 -3.33 21.09 -8.86
CA GLU A 58 -2.22 20.66 -7.99
C GLU A 58 -2.55 20.84 -6.49
N GLN A 59 -3.27 21.91 -6.15
CA GLN A 59 -3.72 22.23 -4.80
C GLN A 59 -4.85 21.32 -4.31
N SER A 60 -5.61 20.76 -5.23
CA SER A 60 -6.73 19.85 -4.99
C SER A 60 -6.31 18.39 -4.98
N ASN A 61 -5.06 18.07 -5.32
CA ASN A 61 -4.55 16.70 -5.35
C ASN A 61 -4.71 16.02 -3.97
N PRO A 62 -5.57 14.98 -3.86
CA PRO A 62 -5.89 14.35 -2.58
C PRO A 62 -4.73 13.54 -1.99
N MET A 63 -3.70 13.24 -2.78
CA MET A 63 -2.53 12.47 -2.35
C MET A 63 -1.41 13.34 -1.76
N CYS A 64 -1.45 14.67 -1.95
CA CYS A 64 -0.37 15.56 -1.53
C CYS A 64 -0.03 15.48 -0.02
N PRO A 65 -1.01 15.51 0.92
CA PRO A 65 -0.72 15.43 2.35
C PRO A 65 -0.67 14.00 2.90
N ILE A 66 -0.90 12.98 2.07
CA ILE A 66 -0.92 11.60 2.52
C ILE A 66 0.53 11.12 2.70
N LYS A 67 0.85 10.77 3.95
CA LYS A 67 2.16 10.21 4.33
C LYS A 67 2.11 8.69 4.33
N ASN A 68 3.27 8.08 4.15
CA ASN A 68 3.42 6.64 4.33
C ASN A 68 3.04 6.24 5.75
N LEU A 69 2.37 5.10 5.85
CA LEU A 69 2.02 4.44 7.09
C LEU A 69 3.29 3.91 7.76
N LYS A 70 3.28 3.86 9.09
CA LYS A 70 4.40 3.34 9.86
C LYS A 70 4.56 1.84 9.61
N GLU A 71 5.71 1.44 9.09
CA GLU A 71 6.05 0.04 8.90
C GLU A 71 6.74 -0.51 10.16
N GLU A 72 6.40 -1.74 10.54
CA GLU A 72 7.17 -2.47 11.53
C GLU A 72 8.51 -2.87 10.93
N LYS A 73 9.59 -2.82 11.72
CA LYS A 73 10.91 -3.22 11.23
C LYS A 73 10.89 -4.71 10.91
N ALA A 74 11.08 -5.06 9.64
CA ALA A 74 11.31 -6.44 9.25
C ALA A 74 12.59 -6.94 9.94
N VAL A 75 12.46 -7.98 10.75
CA VAL A 75 13.61 -8.76 11.22
C VAL A 75 14.03 -9.64 10.05
N ILE A 76 14.99 -9.17 9.27
CA ILE A 76 15.59 -9.97 8.20
C ILE A 76 16.49 -10.99 8.88
N VAL A 77 16.05 -12.25 8.93
CA VAL A 77 16.89 -13.36 9.37
C VAL A 77 17.79 -13.74 8.21
N ILE A 78 19.08 -13.50 8.37
CA ILE A 78 20.11 -13.91 7.41
C ILE A 78 20.54 -15.32 7.82
N PHE A 79 20.29 -16.30 6.96
CA PHE A 79 20.81 -17.66 7.13
C PHE A 79 22.26 -17.69 6.67
N ASN A 80 23.13 -18.24 7.50
CA ASN A 80 24.54 -18.46 7.16
C ASN A 80 24.69 -19.81 6.44
N ASN A 81 25.83 -20.02 5.77
CA ASN A 81 26.08 -21.24 4.99
C ASN A 81 25.92 -22.54 5.81
N GLU A 82 26.21 -22.51 7.11
CA GLU A 82 26.04 -23.66 8.01
C GLU A 82 24.55 -24.04 8.19
N ASP A 83 23.65 -23.04 8.19
CA ASP A 83 22.21 -23.25 8.31
C ASP A 83 21.65 -23.93 7.04
N VAL A 84 22.21 -23.61 5.87
CA VAL A 84 21.82 -24.19 4.57
C VAL A 84 22.26 -25.65 4.46
N GLU A 85 23.42 -26.01 5.01
CA GLU A 85 23.89 -27.40 5.03
C GLU A 85 23.08 -28.30 5.95
N LEU A 86 22.56 -27.77 7.06
CA LEU A 86 21.70 -28.54 7.96
C LEU A 86 20.34 -28.84 7.31
N ASP A 87 19.75 -27.84 6.65
CA ASP A 87 18.43 -27.94 6.02
C ASP A 87 18.45 -28.92 4.83
N THR A 88 19.51 -28.88 4.01
CA THR A 88 19.69 -29.81 2.89
C THR A 88 19.88 -31.27 3.30
N LYS A 89 20.37 -31.53 4.52
CA LYS A 89 20.50 -32.90 5.08
C LYS A 89 19.18 -33.44 5.62
N LEU A 90 18.32 -32.58 6.17
CA LEU A 90 17.00 -32.96 6.69
C LEU A 90 16.01 -33.36 5.59
N VAL A 91 16.05 -32.70 4.43
CA VAL A 91 15.19 -33.02 3.27
C VAL A 91 15.59 -34.34 2.57
N ARG A 92 16.78 -34.88 2.87
CA ARG A 92 17.31 -36.12 2.27
C ARG A 92 17.14 -37.38 3.13
N LEU A 93 16.45 -37.32 4.26
CA LEU A 93 16.16 -38.53 5.04
C LEU A 93 15.10 -39.39 4.31
N PRO A 94 15.39 -40.66 3.96
CA PRO A 94 14.40 -41.55 3.39
C PRO A 94 13.35 -41.88 4.45
N ILE A 95 12.08 -41.84 4.04
CA ILE A 95 10.93 -42.31 4.83
C ILE A 95 11.03 -43.82 5.01
#